data_AF-A0A950BHG2-F1
#
_entry.id   AF-A0A950BHG2-F1
#
_cell.length_a   1.000
_cell.length_b   1.000
_cell.length_c   1.000
_cell.angle_alpha   90.00
_cell.angle_beta   90.00
_cell.angle_gamma   90.00
#
_symmetry.space_group_name_H-M   'P 1'
#
loop_
_entity.id
_entity.type
_entity.pdbx_description
1 polymer ?
#
loop_
_entity_poly.entity_id
_entity_poly.type
_entity_poly.pdbx_seq_one_letter_code
_entity_poly.pdbx_strand_id
1 'polypeptide(L)' 'MNLKAMILAGGMSTRLYPLTYQLPKPLVPVAGEPITAAILRYL' A
#
# COMPACT_ATOMS: atom_id res chain seq x y z
N MET A 1 1.71 21.46 -15.09
CA MET A 1 0.54 21.42 -14.18
C MET A 1 0.99 20.76 -12.88
N ASN A 2 0.62 21.30 -11.71
CA ASN A 2 0.98 20.69 -10.42
C ASN A 2 -0.09 19.67 -10.03
N LEU A 3 0.06 18.43 -10.49
CA LEU A 3 -0.89 17.36 -10.18
C LEU A 3 -0.57 16.80 -8.79
N LYS A 4 -1.59 16.63 -7.96
CA LYS A 4 -1.46 16.01 -6.64
C LYS A 4 -2.14 14.65 -6.65
N ALA A 5 -1.48 13.67 -6.03
CA ALA A 5 -2.02 12.33 -5.83
C ALA A 5 -2.25 12.07 -4.34
N MET A 6 -3.20 11.19 -4.03
CA MET A 6 -3.51 10.73 -2.68
C MET A 6 -3.67 9.21 -2.69
N ILE A 7 -3.09 8.54 -1.69
CA ILE A 7 -3.23 7.09 -1.49
C ILE A 7 -4.12 6.87 -0.27
N LEU A 8 -5.26 6.21 -0.48
CA LEU A 8 -6.18 5.87 0.60
C LEU A 8 -5.69 4.59 1.31
N ALA A 9 -5.21 4.74 2.54
CA ALA A 9 -4.58 3.66 3.32
C ALA A 9 -5.27 3.36 4.67
N GLY A 10 -6.48 3.88 4.91
CA GLY A 10 -7.17 3.78 6.21
C GLY A 10 -7.99 2.51 6.47
N GLY A 11 -7.98 1.53 5.57
CA GLY A 11 -8.80 0.31 5.71
C GLY A 11 -8.09 -0.82 6.47
N MET A 12 -8.82 -1.52 7.36
CA MET A 12 -8.29 -2.61 8.21
C MET A 12 -7.74 -3.83 7.46
N SER A 13 -8.13 -4.04 6.19
CA SER A 13 -7.57 -5.10 5.32
C SER A 13 -7.67 -6.54 5.87
N THR A 14 -8.73 -6.84 6.64
CA THR A 14 -8.88 -8.09 7.43
C THR A 14 -8.76 -9.40 6.66
N ARG A 15 -9.03 -9.42 5.35
CA ARG A 15 -8.89 -10.61 4.49
C ARG A 15 -7.44 -11.08 4.32
N LEU A 16 -6.46 -10.21 4.57
CA LEU A 16 -5.04 -10.53 4.48
C LEU A 16 -4.41 -10.84 5.83
N TYR A 17 -5.20 -10.96 6.90
CA TYR A 17 -4.67 -11.41 8.18
C TYR A 17 -4.05 -12.81 8.07
N PRO A 18 -2.91 -13.06 8.74
CA PRO A 18 -2.27 -12.21 9.75
C PRO A 18 -1.33 -11.12 9.21
N LEU A 19 -1.06 -11.09 7.90
CA LEU A 19 -0.07 -10.16 7.31
C LEU A 19 -0.39 -8.70 7.62
N THR A 20 -1.67 -8.35 7.67
CA THR A 20 -2.10 -6.96 7.91
C THR A 20 -2.50 -6.63 9.34
N TYR A 21 -2.22 -7.49 10.33
CA TYR A 21 -2.55 -7.19 11.73
C TYR A 21 -1.77 -5.99 12.29
N GLN A 22 -0.49 -5.88 11.93
CA GLN A 22 0.40 -4.80 12.36
C GLN A 22 0.96 -3.97 11.20
N LEU A 23 0.68 -4.38 9.96
CA LEU A 23 1.21 -3.77 8.74
C LEU A 23 0.05 -3.36 7.83
N PRO A 24 -0.09 -2.09 7.43
CA PRO A 24 -1.15 -1.69 6.52
C PRO A 24 -0.92 -2.31 5.14
N LYS A 25 -2.00 -2.67 4.42
CA LYS A 25 -1.92 -3.32 3.10
C LYS A 25 -0.94 -2.64 2.12
N PRO A 26 -0.91 -1.29 1.98
CA PRO A 26 0.08 -0.58 1.16
C PRO A 26 1.55 -0.94 1.39
N LEU A 27 1.89 -1.37 2.61
CA LEU A 27 3.25 -1.71 3.01
C LEU A 27 3.55 -3.21 2.97
N VAL A 28 2.57 -4.05 2.64
CA VAL A 28 2.79 -5.50 2.51
C VAL A 28 3.82 -5.75 1.38
N PRO A 29 4.90 -6.49 1.66
CA PRO A 29 5.95 -6.70 0.68
C PRO A 29 5.51 -7.69 -0.41
N VAL A 30 5.79 -7.35 -1.66
CA VAL A 30 5.64 -8.20 -2.84
C VAL A 30 6.95 -8.09 -3.63
N ALA A 31 7.59 -9.23 -3.89
CA ALA A 31 8.91 -9.29 -4.54
C ALA A 31 10.00 -8.43 -3.84
N GLY A 32 9.92 -8.32 -2.52
CA GLY A 32 10.90 -7.57 -1.70
C GLY A 32 10.61 -6.08 -1.53
N GLU A 33 9.56 -5.54 -2.16
CA GLU A 33 9.19 -4.12 -2.05
C GLU A 33 7.74 -3.96 -1.55
N PRO A 34 7.40 -2.84 -0.88
CA PRO A 34 6.00 -2.50 -0.60
C PRO A 34 5.14 -2.53 -1.87
N ILE A 35 3.96 -3.14 -1.82
CA ILE A 35 3.04 -3.19 -2.98
C ILE A 35 2.73 -1.80 -3.56
N THR A 36 2.71 -0.77 -2.71
CA THR A 36 2.50 0.62 -3.14
C THR A 36 3.67 1.22 -3.92
N ALA A 37 4.88 0.66 -3.85
CA ALA A 37 6.01 1.09 -4.67
C ALA A 37 5.71 0.97 -6.17
N ALA A 38 4.93 -0.05 -6.56
CA ALA A 38 4.47 -0.19 -7.95
C ALA A 38 3.62 1.01 -8.38
N ILE A 39 2.70 1.48 -7.53
CA ILE A 39 1.83 2.65 -7.80
C ILE A 39 2.66 3.94 -7.83
N LEU A 40 3.56 4.12 -6.86
CA LEU A 40 4.39 5.32 -6.76
C LEU A 40 5.31 5.52 -7.97
N ARG A 41 5.75 4.45 -8.63
CA ARG A 41 6.56 4.54 -9.87
C ARG A 41 5.78 5.09 -11.08
N TYR A 42 4.45 5.05 -11.05
CA TYR A 42 3.60 5.58 -12.12
C TYR A 42 3.17 7.02 -11.91
N LEU A 43 3.36 7.56 -10.69
CA LEU A 43 2.98 8.92 -10.31
C LEU A 43 4.15 9.89 -10.52
#